data_AF-A0A0Q7WJR4-F1
#
_entry.id   AF-A0A0Q7WJR4-F1
#
_cell.length_a   1.000
_cell.length_b   1.000
_cell.length_c   1.000
_cell.angle_alpha   90.00
_cell.angle_beta   90.00
_cell.angle_gamma   90.00
#
_symmetry.space_group_name_H-M   'P 1'
#
loop_
_entity.id
_entity.type
_entity.pdbx_description
1 polymer ?
#
loop_
_entity_poly.entity_id
_entity_poly.type
_entity_poly.pdbx_seq_one_letter_code
_entity_poly.pdbx_strand_id
1 'polypeptide(L)'
;MVFKWIGLVALGLALASCSGEGFTSHTRQFSGVWLYEFEGSTFVEGATEIPTERPAAEEMDWLEWADWPDLENLMEKRLGNGDCYTVQPFLVTFVGRRTHHPFGGAGHLGLWRSTVTVQRPISAKRLGPSFCYDRLRPKSMGWTPPDGINVPKWRC
;
A
#
# COMPACT_ATOMS: atom_id res chain seq x y z
N MET A 1 -22.78 -37.70 -48.99
CA MET A 1 -23.57 -37.14 -47.87
C MET A 1 -22.69 -37.13 -46.63
N VAL A 2 -22.67 -35.99 -45.94
CA VAL A 2 -22.27 -35.76 -44.53
C VAL A 2 -20.81 -36.05 -44.17
N PHE A 3 -20.09 -35.00 -43.75
CA PHE A 3 -19.04 -34.93 -42.70
C PHE A 3 -18.17 -33.67 -42.93
N LYS A 4 -18.84 -32.53 -43.10
CA LYS A 4 -18.32 -31.19 -42.77
C LYS A 4 -18.92 -30.84 -41.40
N TRP A 5 -18.28 -29.98 -40.61
CA TRP A 5 -18.80 -29.37 -39.36
C TRP A 5 -18.40 -29.96 -38.00
N ILE A 6 -17.13 -30.32 -37.76
CA ILE A 6 -16.64 -30.51 -36.36
C ILE A 6 -15.34 -29.72 -36.07
N GLY A 7 -14.71 -29.09 -37.07
CA GLY A 7 -13.40 -28.44 -36.89
C GLY A 7 -13.36 -27.06 -36.22
N LEU A 8 -14.51 -26.45 -35.88
CA LEU A 8 -14.58 -25.01 -35.56
C LEU A 8 -14.96 -24.66 -34.12
N VAL A 9 -15.12 -25.63 -33.23
CA VAL A 9 -15.52 -25.38 -31.82
C VAL A 9 -14.33 -25.48 -30.85
N ALA A 10 -13.22 -26.11 -31.23
CA ALA A 10 -12.10 -26.34 -30.31
C ALA A 10 -11.13 -25.14 -30.15
N LEU A 11 -11.24 -24.10 -30.99
CA LEU A 11 -10.33 -22.93 -30.94
C LEU A 11 -10.92 -21.71 -30.19
N GLY A 12 -12.11 -21.83 -29.60
CA GLY A 12 -12.76 -20.74 -28.86
C GLY A 12 -12.58 -20.77 -27.34
N LEU A 13 -12.21 -21.93 -26.77
CA LEU A 13 -12.20 -22.15 -25.32
C LEU A 13 -10.82 -22.02 -24.67
N ALA A 14 -9.74 -21.88 -25.45
CA ALA A 14 -8.38 -21.81 -24.91
C ALA A 14 -7.92 -20.38 -24.54
N LEU A 15 -8.70 -19.34 -24.83
CA LEU A 15 -8.33 -17.93 -24.57
C LEU A 15 -9.07 -17.30 -23.37
N ALA A 16 -9.93 -18.05 -22.67
CA ALA A 16 -10.78 -17.50 -21.61
C ALA A 16 -10.20 -17.59 -20.18
N SER A 17 -9.02 -18.20 -19.96
CA SER A 17 -8.51 -18.46 -18.60
C SER A 17 -7.28 -17.66 -18.16
N CYS A 18 -6.86 -16.63 -18.90
CA CYS A 18 -5.79 -15.73 -18.45
C CYS A 18 -6.36 -14.40 -17.93
N SER A 19 -7.41 -14.45 -17.10
CA SER A 19 -7.91 -13.26 -16.41
C SER A 19 -7.30 -13.16 -15.00
N GLY A 20 -6.20 -12.43 -14.88
CA GLY A 20 -5.88 -11.69 -13.65
C GLY A 20 -5.17 -12.42 -12.50
N GLU A 21 -4.58 -13.60 -12.69
CA GLU A 21 -3.77 -14.23 -11.64
C GLU A 21 -2.41 -13.52 -11.51
N GLY A 22 -2.21 -12.82 -10.40
CA GLY A 22 -0.91 -12.27 -10.04
C GLY A 22 0.12 -13.36 -9.75
N PHE A 23 1.40 -13.07 -9.94
CA PHE A 23 2.47 -14.01 -9.60
C PHE A 23 2.72 -13.98 -8.09
N THR A 24 2.44 -15.09 -7.40
CA THR A 24 2.65 -15.21 -5.97
C THR A 24 4.06 -15.74 -5.67
N SER A 25 4.82 -15.02 -4.84
CA SER A 25 6.13 -15.41 -4.37
C SER A 25 6.05 -16.56 -3.37
N HIS A 26 7.19 -17.21 -3.13
CA HIS A 26 7.33 -18.13 -2.00
C HIS A 26 7.11 -17.41 -0.66
N THR A 27 6.70 -18.18 0.35
CA THR A 27 6.59 -17.71 1.73
C THR A 27 7.98 -17.37 2.28
N ARG A 28 8.14 -16.18 2.84
CA ARG A 28 9.37 -15.72 3.49
C ARG A 28 9.09 -14.73 4.61
N GLN A 29 10.14 -14.40 5.37
CA GLN A 29 10.07 -13.33 6.34
C GLN A 29 10.19 -11.96 5.66
N PHE A 30 9.35 -11.02 6.11
CA PHE A 30 9.36 -9.62 5.73
C PHE A 30 9.61 -8.77 6.97
N SER A 31 10.29 -7.65 6.79
CA SER A 31 10.45 -6.60 7.78
C SER A 31 10.39 -5.26 7.06
N GLY A 32 9.77 -4.26 7.68
CA GLY A 32 9.60 -2.96 7.05
C GLY A 32 8.66 -2.04 7.82
N VAL A 33 8.39 -0.87 7.25
CA VAL A 33 7.43 0.08 7.81
C VAL A 33 6.09 -0.03 7.10
N TRP A 34 5.03 -0.23 7.87
CA TRP A 34 3.64 -0.10 7.44
C TRP A 34 3.14 1.31 7.76
N LEU A 35 2.82 2.06 6.72
CA LEU A 35 2.22 3.38 6.78
C LEU A 35 0.70 3.20 6.63
N TYR A 36 -0.03 3.22 7.75
CA TYR A 36 -1.48 3.00 7.74
C TYR A 36 -2.25 4.30 7.53
N GLU A 37 -3.02 4.37 6.45
CA GLU A 37 -3.76 5.56 5.98
C GLU A 37 -5.05 5.12 5.24
N PHE A 38 -5.74 4.10 5.77
CA PHE A 38 -6.93 3.51 5.14
C PHE A 38 -6.64 3.10 3.68
N GLU A 39 -7.27 3.75 2.68
CA GLU A 39 -7.08 3.52 1.24
C GLU A 39 -5.69 3.92 0.72
N GLY A 40 -4.90 4.68 1.49
CA GLY A 40 -3.55 5.09 1.11
C GLY A 40 -2.44 4.22 1.70
N SER A 41 -2.79 3.16 2.44
CA SER A 41 -1.81 2.44 3.25
C SER A 41 -0.71 1.79 2.40
N THR A 42 0.51 1.79 2.91
CA THR A 42 1.70 1.35 2.14
C THR A 42 2.72 0.66 3.03
N PHE A 43 3.20 -0.49 2.57
CA PHE A 43 4.29 -1.24 3.18
C PHE A 43 5.59 -0.96 2.43
N VAL A 44 6.60 -0.53 3.17
CA VAL A 44 7.94 -0.27 2.66
C VAL A 44 8.87 -1.34 3.22
N GLU A 45 9.14 -2.38 2.43
CA GLU A 45 10.05 -3.46 2.79
C GLU A 45 11.47 -2.94 3.05
N GLY A 46 12.09 -3.40 4.13
CA GLY A 46 13.45 -3.04 4.53
C GLY A 46 13.57 -1.71 5.26
N ALA A 47 12.53 -0.87 5.27
CA ALA A 47 12.54 0.37 6.04
C ALA A 47 12.56 0.10 7.55
N THR A 48 13.46 0.78 8.26
CA THR A 48 13.57 0.73 9.74
C THR A 48 13.06 2.01 10.41
N GLU A 49 12.86 3.06 9.62
CA GLU A 49 12.44 4.40 10.04
C GLU A 49 11.31 4.90 9.13
N ILE A 50 10.59 5.92 9.59
CA ILE A 50 9.49 6.53 8.84
C ILE A 50 10.09 7.20 7.59
N PRO A 51 9.67 6.83 6.36
CA PRO A 51 10.10 7.52 5.16
C PRO A 51 9.74 9.01 5.23
N THR A 52 10.71 9.88 4.97
CA THR A 52 10.55 11.35 5.00
C THR A 52 9.61 11.84 3.90
N GLU A 53 9.56 11.14 2.78
CA GLU A 53 8.66 11.39 1.66
C GLU A 53 7.76 10.18 1.46
N ARG A 54 6.58 10.42 0.87
CA ARG A 54 5.66 9.34 0.52
C ARG A 54 6.28 8.54 -0.64
N PRO A 55 6.37 7.20 -0.55
CA PRO A 55 6.81 6.37 -1.66
C PRO A 55 5.98 6.63 -2.92
N ALA A 56 6.56 6.44 -4.10
CA ALA A 56 5.82 6.54 -5.36
C ALA A 56 4.85 5.35 -5.50
N ALA A 57 3.74 5.50 -6.21
CA ALA A 57 2.69 4.48 -6.31
C ALA A 57 3.22 3.14 -6.84
N GLU A 58 4.16 3.19 -7.78
CA GLU A 58 4.87 2.05 -8.36
C GLU A 58 5.79 1.30 -7.38
N GLU A 59 6.04 1.85 -6.19
CA GLU A 59 6.83 1.24 -5.11
C GLU A 59 5.96 0.76 -3.95
N MET A 60 4.68 1.16 -3.93
CA MET A 60 3.76 0.88 -2.82
C MET A 60 3.29 -0.58 -2.84
N ASP A 61 3.48 -1.26 -1.70
CA ASP A 61 2.90 -2.58 -1.47
C ASP A 61 1.73 -2.47 -0.48
N TRP A 62 0.61 -3.15 -0.77
CA TRP A 62 -0.50 -3.25 0.18
C TRP A 62 -0.22 -4.37 1.20
N LEU A 63 -0.35 -4.09 2.49
CA LEU A 63 -0.26 -5.12 3.52
C LEU A 63 -1.66 -5.67 3.81
N GLU A 64 -1.84 -6.97 3.62
CA GLU A 64 -3.08 -7.68 3.90
C GLU A 64 -2.86 -8.64 5.07
N TRP A 65 -3.70 -8.58 6.10
CA TRP A 65 -3.67 -9.49 7.23
C TRP A 65 -5.09 -9.84 7.70
N ALA A 66 -5.24 -11.02 8.30
CA ALA A 66 -6.53 -11.50 8.80
C ALA A 66 -6.71 -11.22 10.31
N ASP A 67 -5.68 -11.51 11.11
CA ASP A 67 -5.67 -11.32 12.56
C ASP A 67 -4.28 -10.90 13.02
N TRP A 68 -4.16 -9.70 13.60
CA TRP A 68 -2.91 -9.21 14.18
C TRP A 68 -3.18 -8.33 15.41
N PRO A 69 -3.54 -8.92 16.56
CA PRO A 69 -4.02 -8.17 17.72
C PRO A 69 -3.01 -7.14 18.25
N ASP A 70 -1.72 -7.48 18.23
CA ASP A 70 -0.66 -6.57 18.67
C ASP A 70 -0.57 -5.31 17.80
N LEU A 71 -0.72 -5.44 16.48
CA LEU A 71 -0.75 -4.31 15.57
C LEU A 71 -2.03 -3.48 15.78
N GLU A 72 -3.18 -4.15 15.85
CA GLU A 72 -4.48 -3.51 16.03
C GLU A 72 -4.58 -2.72 17.34
N ASN A 73 -4.01 -3.24 18.42
CA ASN A 73 -3.94 -2.56 19.72
C ASN A 73 -3.07 -1.28 19.68
N LEU A 74 -2.14 -1.16 18.73
CA LEU A 74 -1.30 0.03 18.55
C LEU A 74 -1.99 1.10 17.69
N MET A 75 -3.04 0.75 16.96
CA MET A 75 -3.71 1.65 16.02
C MET A 75 -4.65 2.62 16.74
N GLU A 76 -4.56 3.89 16.38
CA GLU A 76 -5.51 4.90 16.82
C GLU A 76 -6.86 4.67 16.16
N LYS A 77 -7.92 4.71 16.97
CA LYS A 77 -9.31 4.51 16.52
C LYS A 77 -9.83 5.66 15.65
N ARG A 78 -9.22 6.84 15.72
CA ARG A 78 -9.66 8.04 14.99
C ARG A 78 -8.60 8.45 13.98
N LEU A 79 -8.83 8.08 12.72
CA LEU A 79 -8.07 8.58 11.59
C LEU A 79 -8.66 9.95 11.18
N GLY A 80 -8.03 11.04 11.59
CA GLY A 80 -8.27 12.35 10.97
C GLY A 80 -8.66 13.48 11.92
N ASN A 81 -8.02 14.63 11.68
CA ASN A 81 -8.37 15.95 12.23
C ASN A 81 -9.00 16.88 11.16
N GLY A 82 -9.51 16.33 10.04
CA GLY A 82 -10.22 17.10 9.00
C GLY A 82 -9.32 17.76 7.94
N ASP A 83 -8.04 18.02 8.26
CA ASP A 83 -7.16 18.81 7.38
C ASP A 83 -6.26 17.97 6.44
N CYS A 84 -6.03 16.69 6.76
CA CYS A 84 -5.18 15.79 5.97
C CYS A 84 -5.46 14.31 6.27
N TYR A 85 -5.02 13.43 5.37
CA TYR A 85 -5.03 11.99 5.61
C TYR A 85 -3.91 11.64 6.59
N THR A 86 -4.33 11.26 7.80
CA THR A 86 -3.44 10.96 8.90
C THR A 86 -2.82 9.57 8.71
N VAL A 87 -1.49 9.50 8.71
CA VAL A 87 -0.69 8.28 8.56
C VAL A 87 -0.21 7.81 9.94
N GLN A 88 -0.43 6.54 10.24
CA GLN A 88 0.11 5.89 11.43
C GLN A 88 1.29 4.98 11.04
N PRO A 89 2.51 5.24 11.52
CA PRO A 89 3.68 4.44 11.14
C PRO A 89 3.95 3.30 12.12
N PHE A 90 4.07 2.08 11.59
CA PHE A 90 4.40 0.87 12.34
C PHE A 90 5.60 0.15 11.75
N LEU A 91 6.59 -0.16 12.57
CA LEU A 91 7.61 -1.14 12.23
C LEU A 91 7.02 -2.53 12.44
N VAL A 92 6.99 -3.33 11.38
CA VAL A 92 6.37 -4.65 11.39
C VAL A 92 7.35 -5.71 10.92
N THR A 93 7.26 -6.89 11.51
CA THR A 93 7.97 -8.09 11.05
C THR A 93 6.99 -9.26 11.08
N PHE A 94 7.01 -10.08 10.03
CA PHE A 94 6.08 -11.18 9.85
C PHE A 94 6.61 -12.19 8.83
N VAL A 95 6.01 -13.38 8.80
CA VAL A 95 6.13 -14.31 7.67
C VAL A 95 4.91 -14.15 6.78
N GLY A 96 5.12 -14.08 5.47
CA GLY A 96 4.05 -13.86 4.50
C GLY A 96 4.46 -14.24 3.08
N ARG A 97 3.66 -13.80 2.11
CA ARG A 97 3.89 -13.98 0.67
C ARG A 97 3.55 -12.69 -0.07
N ARG A 98 4.22 -12.43 -1.20
CA ARG A 98 3.91 -11.28 -2.06
C ARG A 98 3.23 -11.75 -3.33
N THR A 99 2.13 -11.11 -3.72
CA THR A 99 1.45 -11.31 -4.99
C THR A 99 1.69 -10.09 -5.87
N HIS A 100 2.40 -10.28 -6.98
CA HIS A 100 2.67 -9.24 -7.97
C HIS A 100 1.56 -9.21 -9.03
N HIS A 101 1.12 -8.02 -9.42
CA HIS A 101 0.09 -7.85 -10.45
C HIS A 101 0.69 -7.20 -11.70
N PRO A 102 1.18 -7.99 -12.68
CA PRO A 102 1.96 -7.47 -13.82
C PRO A 102 1.14 -6.71 -14.87
N PHE A 103 -0.20 -6.82 -14.85
CA PHE A 103 -1.09 -6.25 -15.88
C PHE A 103 -2.07 -5.21 -15.31
N GLY A 104 -1.78 -4.67 -14.13
CA GLY A 104 -2.59 -3.67 -13.42
C GLY A 104 -2.26 -3.72 -11.93
N GLY A 105 -2.29 -2.59 -11.22
CA GLY A 105 -1.96 -2.58 -9.79
C GLY A 105 -2.97 -3.37 -8.93
N ALA A 106 -2.61 -3.64 -7.68
CA ALA A 106 -3.53 -4.22 -6.71
C ALA A 106 -4.53 -3.16 -6.19
N GLY A 107 -5.68 -3.61 -5.68
CA GLY A 107 -6.65 -2.76 -4.99
C GLY A 107 -7.75 -2.13 -5.84
N HIS A 108 -8.65 -1.38 -5.18
CA HIS A 108 -9.83 -0.75 -5.79
C HIS A 108 -9.51 0.20 -6.96
N LEU A 109 -8.30 0.77 -6.99
CA LEU A 109 -7.86 1.73 -8.01
C LEU A 109 -6.51 1.36 -8.65
N GLY A 110 -6.00 0.15 -8.40
CA GLY A 110 -4.69 -0.26 -8.92
C GLY A 110 -3.52 0.58 -8.38
N LEU A 111 -3.64 1.10 -7.16
CA LEU A 111 -2.67 2.04 -6.56
C LEU A 111 -1.39 1.38 -6.04
N TRP A 112 -1.34 0.05 -6.01
CA TRP A 112 -0.22 -0.70 -5.45
C TRP A 112 0.42 -1.59 -6.50
N ARG A 113 1.74 -1.75 -6.47
CA ARG A 113 2.43 -2.69 -7.37
C ARG A 113 2.16 -4.15 -7.00
N SER A 114 1.93 -4.41 -5.70
CA SER A 114 1.79 -5.76 -5.16
C SER A 114 1.02 -5.78 -3.85
N THR A 115 0.54 -6.96 -3.48
CA THR A 115 -0.04 -7.23 -2.16
C THR A 115 0.88 -8.16 -1.39
N VAL A 116 1.17 -7.84 -0.14
CA VAL A 116 1.91 -8.68 0.80
C VAL A 116 0.92 -9.23 1.81
N THR A 117 0.58 -10.51 1.67
CA THR A 117 -0.32 -11.21 2.58
C THR A 117 0.47 -11.77 3.77
N VAL A 118 0.14 -11.29 4.96
CA VAL A 118 0.68 -11.77 6.24
C VAL A 118 0.10 -13.14 6.56
N GLN A 119 0.96 -14.11 6.82
CA GLN A 119 0.57 -15.47 7.22
C GLN A 119 0.81 -15.71 8.71
N ARG A 120 1.92 -15.19 9.25
CA ARG A 120 2.25 -15.29 10.68
C ARG A 120 2.88 -13.99 11.17
N PRO A 121 2.17 -13.21 11.98
CA PRO A 121 2.73 -12.07 12.69
C PRO A 121 3.96 -12.47 13.52
N ILE A 122 4.97 -11.59 13.61
CA ILE A 122 6.11 -11.76 14.52
C ILE A 122 6.16 -10.59 15.52
N SER A 123 6.13 -9.35 15.03
CA SER A 123 6.19 -8.18 15.90
C SER A 123 5.63 -6.94 15.22
N ALA A 124 4.98 -6.08 16.00
CA ALA A 124 4.57 -4.74 15.59
C ALA A 124 5.04 -3.72 16.64
N LYS A 125 5.51 -2.57 16.17
CA LYS A 125 5.89 -1.45 17.04
C LYS A 125 5.49 -0.15 16.37
N ARG A 126 4.82 0.73 17.10
CA ARG A 126 4.55 2.08 16.60
C ARG A 126 5.83 2.92 16.61
N LEU A 127 6.14 3.56 15.48
CA LEU A 127 7.38 4.33 15.30
C LEU A 127 7.26 5.78 15.78
N GLY A 128 6.05 6.30 15.91
CA GLY A 128 5.83 7.67 16.34
C GLY A 128 4.34 8.04 16.39
N PRO A 129 4.04 9.30 16.73
CA PRO A 129 2.70 9.82 16.61
C PRO A 129 2.24 9.77 15.15
N SER A 130 0.93 9.84 14.97
CA SER A 130 0.36 9.98 13.64
C SER A 130 0.77 11.31 13.03
N PHE A 131 1.02 11.33 11.73
CA PHE A 131 1.49 12.52 11.02
C PHE A 131 0.77 12.66 9.68
N CYS A 132 1.01 13.78 9.01
CA CYS A 132 0.60 13.97 7.63
C CYS A 132 1.85 14.18 6.81
N TYR A 133 1.96 13.48 5.67
CA TYR A 133 2.89 13.91 4.65
C TYR A 133 2.50 15.32 4.25
N ASP A 134 3.47 16.23 4.19
CA ASP A 134 3.26 17.50 3.53
C ASP A 134 2.74 17.16 2.15
N ARG A 135 1.47 17.46 1.86
CA ARG A 135 1.05 17.58 0.48
C ARG A 135 2.07 18.53 -0.09
N LEU A 136 2.83 18.07 -1.08
CA LEU A 136 3.45 18.98 -2.03
C LEU A 136 2.27 19.82 -2.55
N ARG A 137 1.94 20.91 -1.86
CA ARG A 137 1.14 21.98 -2.44
C ARG A 137 1.94 22.28 -3.69
N PRO A 138 1.35 22.17 -4.88
CA PRO A 138 2.06 22.59 -6.07
C PRO A 138 2.60 23.99 -5.77
N LYS A 139 3.92 24.19 -5.92
CA LYS A 139 4.59 25.48 -5.68
C LYS A 139 4.06 26.61 -6.60
N SER A 140 2.99 26.38 -7.34
CA SER A 140 2.45 27.22 -8.41
C SER A 140 1.03 27.73 -8.13
N MET A 141 0.62 27.91 -6.87
CA MET A 141 -0.52 28.77 -6.60
C MET A 141 -0.14 29.73 -5.47
N GLY A 142 0.24 30.93 -5.89
CA GLY A 142 0.72 32.04 -5.07
C GLY A 142 -0.30 32.42 -4.01
N TRP A 143 -0.25 31.73 -2.88
CA TRP A 143 -0.94 32.13 -1.68
C TRP A 143 0.07 32.85 -0.78
N THR A 144 0.04 34.18 -0.82
CA THR A 144 0.63 35.02 0.22
C THR A 144 -0.24 34.85 1.48
N PRO A 145 0.34 34.53 2.64
CA PRO A 145 -0.42 34.57 3.89
C PRO A 145 -0.94 35.98 4.15
N PRO A 146 -2.14 36.15 4.73
CA PRO A 146 -2.51 37.43 5.32
C PRO A 146 -1.48 37.76 6.40
N ASP A 147 -1.01 39.01 6.39
CA ASP A 147 0.01 39.52 7.30
C ASP A 147 -0.30 39.13 8.75
N GLY A 148 0.61 38.39 9.40
CA GLY A 148 0.57 38.21 10.86
C GLY A 148 0.84 36.81 11.43
N ILE A 149 0.95 35.75 10.62
CA ILE A 149 1.26 34.41 11.18
C ILE A 149 2.75 34.12 11.03
N ASN A 150 3.48 34.35 12.13
CA ASN A 150 4.90 34.06 12.27
C ASN A 150 5.07 32.54 12.48
N VAL A 151 5.29 31.80 11.40
CA VAL A 151 5.59 30.36 11.49
C VAL A 151 7.08 30.23 11.82
N PRO A 152 7.48 29.59 12.94
CA PRO A 152 8.89 29.43 13.26
C PRO A 152 9.56 28.55 12.21
N LYS A 153 10.60 29.10 11.56
CA LYS A 153 11.54 28.36 10.72
C LYS A 153 12.28 27.36 11.62
N TRP A 154 11.93 26.08 11.54
CA TRP A 154 12.83 25.03 12.02
C TRP A 154 13.98 24.91 11.02
N ARG A 155 15.18 25.30 11.46
CA ARG A 155 16.46 24.97 10.81
C ARG A 155 17.04 23.73 11.50
N CYS A 156 17.68 22.92 10.66
CA CYS A 156 18.42 21.67 10.91
C CYS A 156 17.54 20.42 10.86
#